data_AF-A0A9E1SFS2-F1
#
_entry.id   AF-A0A9E1SFS2-F1
#
_cell.length_a   1.000
_cell.length_b   1.000
_cell.length_c   1.000
_cell.angle_alpha   90.00
_cell.angle_beta   90.00
_cell.angle_gamma   90.00
#
_symmetry.space_group_name_H-M   'P 1'
#
loop_
_entity.id
_entity.type
_entity.pdbx_description
1 polymer ?
#
loop_
_entity_poly.entity_id
_entity_poly.type
_entity_poly.pdbx_seq_one_letter_code
_entity_poly.pdbx_strand_id
1 'polypeptide(L)'
;AFYVALSHYPELHDKRISLRLKSLVSTMQAQPTPNFIVKRKSKRSYRIFVNDNPELTGINYQDLRFNALVGWIGHEFAHLIDYSSMNNRELLGFIAAYVFDKREMRKTERQADKETIKRGLGIQLLDGVAFFEKNKKVSKRYRKRKKKNYLSEEEIIAVIKRNCD
;
A
#
# COMPACT_ATOMS: atom_id res chain seq x y z
N ALA A 1 13.19 -7.00 -1.86
CA ALA A 1 11.74 -6.77 -1.68
C ALA A 1 11.17 -5.90 -2.80
N PHE A 2 11.64 -4.65 -2.99
CA PHE A 2 11.11 -3.74 -4.01
C PHE A 2 11.03 -4.34 -5.43
N TYR A 3 12.15 -4.81 -5.98
CA TYR A 3 12.17 -5.37 -7.33
C TYR A 3 11.37 -6.68 -7.46
N VAL A 4 11.30 -7.47 -6.38
CA VAL A 4 10.45 -8.66 -6.34
C VAL A 4 8.98 -8.26 -6.37
N ALA A 5 8.55 -7.25 -5.62
CA ALA A 5 7.19 -6.75 -5.77
C ALA A 5 6.96 -6.21 -7.20
N LEU A 6 7.94 -5.49 -7.77
CA LEU A 6 7.81 -4.83 -9.08
C LEU A 6 7.67 -5.83 -10.23
N SER A 7 8.23 -7.04 -10.12
CA SER A 7 8.05 -8.08 -11.14
C SER A 7 6.59 -8.53 -11.29
N HIS A 8 5.73 -8.27 -10.30
CA HIS A 8 4.30 -8.55 -10.36
C HIS A 8 3.46 -7.37 -10.92
N TYR A 9 4.09 -6.21 -11.14
CA TYR A 9 3.44 -4.99 -11.67
C TYR A 9 4.20 -4.48 -12.91
N PRO A 10 4.16 -5.20 -14.04
CA PRO A 10 4.87 -4.80 -15.27
C PRO A 10 4.52 -3.39 -15.75
N GLU A 11 3.31 -2.91 -15.50
CA GLU A 11 2.84 -1.57 -15.89
C GLU A 11 3.56 -0.43 -15.17
N LEU A 12 4.27 -0.75 -14.08
CA LEU A 12 5.06 0.19 -13.30
C LEU A 12 6.55 0.23 -13.70
N HIS A 13 7.02 -0.65 -14.58
CA HIS A 13 8.45 -0.77 -14.93
C HIS A 13 9.04 0.54 -15.47
N ASP A 14 8.33 1.22 -16.36
CA ASP A 14 8.76 2.49 -16.95
C ASP A 14 8.38 3.72 -16.12
N LYS A 15 7.75 3.51 -14.95
CA LYS A 15 7.31 4.62 -14.09
C LYS A 15 8.46 5.09 -13.21
N ARG A 16 8.57 6.40 -13.07
CA ARG A 16 9.54 7.03 -12.15
C ARG A 16 9.04 6.88 -10.72
N ILE A 17 9.53 5.88 -9.99
CA ILE A 17 9.17 5.61 -8.60
C ILE A 17 10.42 5.80 -7.73
N SER A 18 10.27 6.46 -6.58
CA SER A 18 11.36 6.60 -5.61
C SER A 18 10.92 6.12 -4.23
N LEU A 19 11.79 5.36 -3.56
CA LEU A 19 11.64 5.02 -2.15
C LEU A 19 12.33 6.07 -1.29
N ARG A 20 11.65 6.54 -0.25
CA ARG A 20 12.16 7.57 0.66
C ARG A 20 11.80 7.23 2.10
N LEU A 21 12.70 7.50 3.03
CA LEU A 21 12.39 7.49 4.46
C LEU A 21 11.67 8.79 4.84
N LYS A 22 10.66 8.68 5.71
CA LYS A 22 9.90 9.81 6.25
C LYS A 22 9.17 9.38 7.51
N SER A 23 9.05 10.26 8.50
CA SER A 23 8.22 10.00 9.69
C SER A 23 6.74 9.94 9.29
N LEU A 24 6.10 8.79 9.54
CA LEU A 24 4.73 8.48 9.15
C LEU A 24 3.93 7.91 10.32
N VAL A 25 2.60 8.08 10.25
CA VAL A 25 1.68 7.40 11.16
C VAL A 25 1.29 6.00 10.67
N SER A 26 1.78 5.55 9.51
CA SER A 26 1.63 4.21 8.93
C SER A 26 3.02 3.65 8.63
N THR A 27 3.16 2.35 8.34
CA THR A 27 4.48 1.81 7.97
C THR A 27 4.96 2.26 6.59
N MET A 28 4.08 2.28 5.61
CA MET A 28 4.37 2.75 4.25
C MET A 28 3.22 3.63 3.73
N GLN A 29 3.51 4.41 2.70
CA GLN A 29 2.53 5.24 1.99
C GLN A 29 3.01 5.61 0.58
N ALA A 30 2.22 5.28 -0.44
CA ALA A 30 2.38 5.71 -1.81
C ALA A 30 1.68 7.04 -2.10
N GLN A 31 2.28 7.88 -2.93
CA GLN A 31 1.64 9.10 -3.46
C GLN A 31 2.29 9.58 -4.76
N PRO A 32 1.56 10.31 -5.62
CA PRO A 32 2.16 11.05 -6.72
C PRO A 32 3.06 12.19 -6.20
N THR A 33 4.01 12.64 -7.02
CA THR A 33 4.78 13.86 -6.71
C THR A 33 3.87 15.10 -6.75
N PRO A 34 4.09 16.12 -5.90
CA PRO A 34 3.19 17.29 -5.80
C PRO A 34 2.94 18.04 -7.12
N ASN A 35 3.88 17.97 -8.05
CA ASN A 35 3.77 18.57 -9.38
C ASN A 35 2.90 17.77 -10.38
N PHE A 36 2.16 16.75 -9.93
CA PHE A 36 1.36 15.89 -10.82
C PHE A 36 0.29 16.67 -11.61
N ILE A 37 -0.24 17.77 -11.05
CA ILE A 37 -1.29 18.60 -11.66
C ILE A 37 -0.80 19.29 -12.95
N VAL A 38 0.49 19.60 -13.04
CA VAL A 38 1.09 20.27 -14.22
C VAL A 38 1.78 19.30 -15.16
N LYS A 39 1.83 18.00 -14.84
CA LYS A 39 2.45 16.96 -15.67
C LYS A 39 1.37 16.15 -16.39
N ARG A 40 1.66 15.76 -17.63
CA ARG A 40 0.88 14.73 -18.34
C ARG A 40 1.02 13.40 -17.59
N LYS A 41 -0.02 12.56 -17.63
CA LYS A 41 -0.08 11.22 -17.00
C LYS A 41 1.20 10.39 -17.23
N SER A 42 1.73 10.37 -18.46
CA SER A 42 2.95 9.63 -18.82
C SER A 42 4.26 10.19 -18.23
N LYS A 43 4.27 11.45 -17.80
CA LYS A 43 5.47 12.13 -17.25
C LYS A 43 5.41 12.31 -15.73
N ARG A 44 4.38 11.77 -15.06
CA ARG A 44 4.27 11.83 -13.60
C ARG A 44 5.34 10.95 -12.95
N SER A 45 5.65 11.27 -11.71
CA SER A 45 6.54 10.49 -10.86
C SER A 45 5.83 10.20 -9.55
N TYR A 46 6.29 9.16 -8.86
CA TYR A 46 5.66 8.63 -7.67
C TYR A 46 6.68 8.44 -6.56
N ARG A 47 6.20 8.48 -5.32
CA ARG A 47 7.01 8.25 -4.12
C ARG A 47 6.33 7.19 -3.28
N ILE A 48 7.13 6.27 -2.76
CA ILE A 48 6.75 5.38 -1.68
C ILE A 48 7.56 5.81 -0.47
N PHE A 49 6.86 6.26 0.56
CA PHE A 49 7.48 6.58 1.84
C PHE A 49 7.47 5.35 2.74
N VAL A 50 8.59 5.13 3.43
CA VAL A 50 8.73 4.11 4.47
C VAL A 50 8.99 4.82 5.79
N ASN A 51 8.27 4.42 6.83
CA ASN A 51 8.37 5.03 8.14
C ASN A 51 9.75 4.83 8.76
N ASP A 52 10.42 5.91 9.12
CA ASP A 52 11.68 5.92 9.87
C ASP A 52 11.50 6.21 11.36
N ASN A 53 10.26 6.49 11.81
CA ASN A 53 9.94 6.76 13.20
C ASN A 53 9.02 5.66 13.79
N PRO A 54 9.59 4.56 14.32
CA PRO A 54 8.82 3.45 14.85
C PRO A 54 8.03 3.80 16.11
N GLU A 55 8.29 4.91 16.80
CA GLU A 55 7.55 5.30 18.01
C GLU A 55 6.08 5.63 17.71
N LEU A 56 5.78 6.12 16.50
CA LEU A 56 4.42 6.49 16.09
C LEU A 56 3.52 5.28 15.82
N THR A 57 4.11 4.20 15.27
CA THR A 57 3.37 3.02 14.81
C THR A 57 3.58 1.80 15.69
N GLY A 58 4.72 1.72 16.36
CA GLY A 58 5.24 0.52 17.02
C GLY A 58 5.87 -0.48 16.05
N ILE A 59 6.13 -0.09 14.79
CA ILE A 59 6.71 -0.95 13.75
C ILE A 59 7.89 -0.24 13.11
N ASN A 60 9.06 -0.87 13.20
CA ASN A 60 10.20 -0.55 12.34
C ASN A 60 10.13 -1.47 11.10
N TYR A 61 10.30 -0.90 9.90
CA TYR A 61 10.31 -1.69 8.66
C TYR A 61 11.46 -2.72 8.64
N GLN A 62 12.52 -2.49 9.40
CA GLN A 62 13.65 -3.41 9.54
C GLN A 62 13.29 -4.69 10.31
N ASP A 63 12.22 -4.65 11.13
CA ASP A 63 11.74 -5.83 11.86
C ASP A 63 10.89 -6.76 10.96
N LEU A 64 10.55 -6.33 9.75
CA LEU A 64 9.74 -7.10 8.82
C LEU A 64 10.59 -8.13 8.10
N ARG A 65 10.07 -9.35 8.01
CA ARG A 65 10.64 -10.37 7.12
C ARG A 65 10.58 -9.90 5.67
N PHE A 66 11.52 -10.38 4.86
CA PHE A 66 11.57 -10.09 3.43
C PHE A 66 10.22 -10.34 2.73
N ASN A 67 9.54 -11.44 3.08
CA ASN A 67 8.24 -11.82 2.51
C ASN A 67 7.16 -10.76 2.80
N ALA A 68 7.04 -10.33 4.06
CA ALA A 68 6.15 -9.24 4.46
C ALA A 68 6.48 -7.90 3.76
N LEU A 69 7.77 -7.57 3.63
CA LEU A 69 8.20 -6.36 2.89
C LEU A 69 7.77 -6.41 1.41
N VAL A 70 7.87 -7.57 0.76
CA VAL A 70 7.38 -7.73 -0.62
C VAL A 70 5.88 -7.44 -0.69
N GLY A 71 5.10 -8.00 0.24
CA GLY A 71 3.65 -7.82 0.27
C GLY A 71 3.22 -6.37 0.52
N TRP A 72 3.88 -5.69 1.46
CA TRP A 72 3.58 -4.28 1.75
C TRP A 72 3.99 -3.36 0.61
N ILE A 73 5.12 -3.60 -0.05
CA ILE A 73 5.48 -2.83 -1.26
C ILE A 73 4.51 -3.14 -2.41
N GLY A 74 4.05 -4.38 -2.55
CA GLY A 74 3.01 -4.76 -3.51
C GLY A 74 1.72 -3.97 -3.30
N HIS A 75 1.28 -3.84 -2.04
CA HIS A 75 0.15 -2.98 -1.68
C HIS A 75 0.35 -1.53 -2.11
N GLU A 76 1.53 -0.95 -1.86
CA GLU A 76 1.84 0.41 -2.33
C GLU A 76 1.84 0.51 -3.87
N PHE A 77 2.26 -0.53 -4.58
CA PHE A 77 2.17 -0.58 -6.05
C PHE A 77 0.74 -0.67 -6.57
N ALA A 78 -0.17 -1.35 -5.86
CA ALA A 78 -1.59 -1.33 -6.21
C ALA A 78 -2.15 0.11 -6.21
N HIS A 79 -1.79 0.93 -5.23
CA HIS A 79 -2.13 2.36 -5.25
C HIS A 79 -1.50 3.11 -6.43
N LEU A 80 -0.24 2.81 -6.78
CA LEU A 80 0.40 3.46 -7.92
C LEU A 80 -0.26 3.10 -9.26
N ILE A 81 -0.76 1.87 -9.42
CA ILE A 81 -1.55 1.49 -10.59
C ILE A 81 -2.79 2.39 -10.72
N ASP A 82 -3.56 2.54 -9.64
CA ASP A 82 -4.73 3.43 -9.60
C ASP A 82 -4.36 4.87 -9.95
N TYR A 83 -3.30 5.43 -9.33
CA TYR A 83 -2.87 6.80 -9.64
C TYR A 83 -2.37 6.96 -11.07
N SER A 84 -1.77 5.91 -11.61
CA SER A 84 -1.23 5.89 -12.96
C SER A 84 -2.29 5.70 -14.03
N SER A 85 -3.52 5.29 -13.68
CA SER A 85 -4.64 5.14 -14.60
C SER A 85 -5.48 6.42 -14.73
N MET A 86 -5.45 7.30 -13.73
CA MET A 86 -6.26 8.53 -13.66
C MET A 86 -5.65 9.73 -14.38
N ASN A 87 -6.49 10.57 -15.01
CA ASN A 87 -6.14 11.91 -15.47
C ASN A 87 -5.99 12.89 -14.27
N ASN A 88 -5.62 14.16 -14.51
CA ASN A 88 -5.30 15.10 -13.41
C ASN A 88 -6.52 15.41 -12.55
N ARG A 89 -7.71 15.55 -13.16
CA ARG A 89 -8.96 15.87 -12.45
C ARG A 89 -9.43 14.67 -11.63
N GLU A 90 -9.40 13.49 -12.24
CA GLU A 90 -9.73 12.23 -11.57
C GLU A 90 -8.83 11.98 -10.36
N LEU A 91 -7.50 12.12 -10.53
CA LEU A 91 -6.55 11.91 -9.45
C LEU A 91 -6.73 12.93 -8.32
N LEU A 92 -7.01 14.20 -8.65
CA LEU A 92 -7.30 15.21 -7.63
C LEU A 92 -8.58 14.88 -6.86
N GLY A 93 -9.65 14.52 -7.55
CA GLY A 93 -10.91 14.09 -6.94
C GLY A 93 -10.75 12.84 -6.08
N PHE A 94 -9.97 11.87 -6.55
CA PHE A 94 -9.64 10.67 -5.81
C PHE A 94 -8.87 11.00 -4.52
N ILE A 95 -7.82 11.83 -4.59
CA ILE A 95 -7.04 12.22 -3.40
C ILE A 95 -7.93 12.95 -2.40
N ALA A 96 -8.80 13.85 -2.87
CA ALA A 96 -9.75 14.54 -2.00
C ALA A 96 -10.72 13.55 -1.32
N ALA A 97 -11.34 12.64 -2.09
CA ALA A 97 -12.23 11.61 -1.55
C ALA A 97 -11.52 10.71 -0.52
N TYR A 98 -10.30 10.25 -0.83
CA TYR A 98 -9.50 9.43 0.06
C TYR A 98 -9.17 10.13 1.39
N VAL A 99 -8.89 11.44 1.36
CA VAL A 99 -8.53 12.20 2.56
C VAL A 99 -9.77 12.53 3.41
N PHE A 100 -10.88 12.93 2.78
CA PHE A 100 -12.04 13.47 3.48
C PHE A 100 -13.16 12.45 3.74
N ASP A 101 -13.28 11.39 2.94
CA ASP A 101 -14.30 10.35 3.10
C ASP A 101 -13.71 9.04 3.63
N LYS A 102 -14.09 8.69 4.86
CA LYS A 102 -13.66 7.45 5.53
C LYS A 102 -14.15 6.18 4.82
N ARG A 103 -15.27 6.24 4.08
CA ARG A 103 -15.80 5.11 3.31
C ARG A 103 -14.94 4.87 2.07
N GLU A 104 -14.63 5.94 1.33
CA GLU A 104 -13.75 5.84 0.15
C GLU A 104 -12.33 5.43 0.55
N MET A 105 -11.75 6.00 1.61
CA MET A 105 -10.47 5.53 2.15
C MET A 105 -10.49 4.01 2.42
N ARG A 106 -11.49 3.51 3.15
CA ARG A 106 -11.62 2.07 3.44
C ARG A 106 -11.77 1.23 2.18
N LYS A 107 -12.53 1.72 1.20
CA LYS A 107 -12.72 1.04 -0.09
C LYS A 107 -11.40 0.96 -0.85
N THR A 108 -10.64 2.06 -0.92
CA THR A 108 -9.33 2.14 -1.54
C THR A 108 -8.33 1.17 -0.91
N GLU A 109 -8.16 1.17 0.42
CA GLU A 109 -7.24 0.25 1.10
C GLU A 109 -7.58 -1.22 0.84
N ARG A 110 -8.87 -1.57 0.92
CA ARG A 110 -9.32 -2.95 0.66
C ARG A 110 -9.18 -3.34 -0.81
N GLN A 111 -9.31 -2.38 -1.73
CA GLN A 111 -9.07 -2.63 -3.15
C GLN A 111 -7.57 -2.85 -3.42
N ALA A 112 -6.69 -2.10 -2.76
CA ALA A 112 -5.25 -2.32 -2.84
C ALA A 112 -4.84 -3.70 -2.29
N ASP A 113 -5.41 -4.15 -1.17
CA ASP A 113 -5.20 -5.50 -0.66
C ASP A 113 -5.64 -6.57 -1.69
N LYS A 114 -6.82 -6.43 -2.28
CA LYS A 114 -7.34 -7.37 -3.30
C LYS A 114 -6.49 -7.37 -4.56
N GLU A 115 -6.08 -6.21 -5.05
CA GLU A 115 -5.21 -6.11 -6.23
C GLU A 115 -3.86 -6.76 -5.94
N THR A 116 -3.29 -6.56 -4.76
CA THR A 116 -2.05 -7.23 -4.32
C THR A 116 -2.18 -8.75 -4.36
N ILE A 117 -3.30 -9.29 -3.87
CA ILE A 117 -3.59 -10.72 -3.93
C ILE A 117 -3.73 -11.18 -5.38
N LYS A 118 -4.49 -10.45 -6.21
CA LYS A 118 -4.69 -10.74 -7.64
C LYS A 118 -3.36 -10.77 -8.41
N ARG A 119 -2.39 -9.95 -8.01
CA ARG A 119 -1.04 -9.92 -8.59
C ARG A 119 -0.15 -11.07 -8.14
N GLY A 120 -0.65 -12.02 -7.35
CA GLY A 120 0.11 -13.18 -6.88
C GLY A 120 0.94 -12.89 -5.63
N LEU A 121 0.72 -11.76 -4.95
CA LEU A 121 1.42 -11.40 -3.70
C LEU A 121 0.57 -11.64 -2.45
N GLY A 122 -0.45 -12.50 -2.54
CA GLY A 122 -1.38 -12.75 -1.44
C GLY A 122 -0.73 -13.37 -0.20
N ILE A 123 0.18 -14.34 -0.39
CA ILE A 123 0.90 -14.97 0.72
C ILE A 123 1.86 -13.98 1.40
N GLN A 124 2.52 -13.13 0.62
CA GLN A 124 3.39 -12.06 1.09
C GLN A 124 2.60 -11.02 1.91
N LEU A 125 1.42 -10.63 1.43
CA LEU A 125 0.53 -9.71 2.14
C LEU A 125 0.05 -10.33 3.46
N LEU A 126 -0.40 -11.59 3.44
CA LEU A 126 -0.83 -12.34 4.63
C LEU A 126 0.29 -12.43 5.67
N ASP A 127 1.53 -12.67 5.24
CA ASP A 127 2.70 -12.73 6.12
C ASP A 127 2.91 -11.43 6.90
N GLY A 128 2.72 -10.29 6.23
CA GLY A 128 2.81 -8.96 6.84
C GLY A 128 1.64 -8.66 7.77
N VAL A 129 0.43 -9.07 7.43
CA VAL A 129 -0.75 -8.90 8.31
C VAL A 129 -0.62 -9.76 9.57
N ALA A 130 -0.20 -11.02 9.45
CA ALA A 130 0.02 -11.91 10.59
C ALA A 130 1.14 -11.38 11.51
N PHE A 131 2.21 -10.83 10.94
CA PHE A 131 3.25 -10.14 11.72
C PHE A 131 2.67 -8.93 12.46
N PHE A 132 1.91 -8.08 11.76
CA PHE A 132 1.27 -6.89 12.34
C PHE A 132 0.35 -7.27 13.51
N GLU A 133 -0.50 -8.28 13.33
CA GLU A 133 -1.46 -8.67 14.35
C GLU A 133 -0.77 -9.27 15.59
N LYS A 134 0.30 -10.04 15.43
CA LYS A 134 1.04 -10.65 16.56
C LYS A 134 2.00 -9.68 17.26
N ASN A 135 2.35 -8.55 16.65
CA ASN A 135 3.34 -7.64 17.20
C ASN A 135 2.76 -6.77 18.35
N LYS A 136 3.24 -7.02 19.58
CA LYS A 136 2.82 -6.33 20.81
C LYS A 136 3.24 -4.85 20.88
N LYS A 137 4.25 -4.43 20.11
CA LYS A 137 4.72 -3.04 20.08
C LYS A 137 3.79 -2.11 19.31
N VAL A 138 2.97 -2.67 18.41
CA VAL A 138 2.03 -1.90 17.57
C VAL A 138 1.06 -1.10 18.43
N SER A 139 0.98 0.20 18.19
CA SER A 139 0.11 1.08 18.98
C SER A 139 -1.37 0.70 18.84
N LYS A 140 -2.13 0.79 19.95
CA LYS A 140 -3.57 0.47 19.97
C LYS A 140 -4.34 1.28 18.92
N ARG A 141 -3.98 2.56 18.74
CA ARG A 141 -4.57 3.46 17.74
C ARG A 141 -4.31 2.96 16.33
N TYR A 142 -3.07 2.56 16.02
CA TYR A 142 -2.74 2.08 14.67
C TYR A 142 -3.48 0.78 14.36
N ARG A 143 -3.50 -0.16 15.31
CA ARG A 143 -4.23 -1.42 15.21
C ARG A 143 -5.73 -1.21 14.95
N LYS A 144 -6.38 -0.33 15.73
CA LYS A 144 -7.81 -0.01 15.53
C LYS A 144 -8.09 0.56 14.13
N ARG A 145 -7.18 1.40 13.61
CA ARG A 145 -7.30 1.95 12.26
C ARG A 145 -7.13 0.87 11.18
N LYS A 146 -6.11 0.01 11.30
CA LYS A 146 -5.88 -1.10 10.36
C LYS A 146 -7.09 -2.04 10.32
N LYS A 147 -7.59 -2.49 11.47
CA LYS A 147 -8.79 -3.37 11.56
C LYS A 147 -10.04 -2.78 10.92
N LYS A 148 -10.20 -1.46 10.93
CA LYS A 148 -11.36 -0.80 10.30
C LYS A 148 -11.24 -0.74 8.77
N ASN A 149 -10.03 -0.52 8.26
CA ASN A 149 -9.83 -0.05 6.90
C ASN A 149 -9.31 -1.12 5.93
N TYR A 150 -8.72 -2.21 6.40
CA TYR A 150 -8.02 -3.20 5.57
C TYR A 150 -8.75 -4.55 5.58
N LEU A 151 -8.29 -5.51 4.76
CA LEU A 151 -8.74 -6.90 4.89
C LEU A 151 -8.17 -7.54 6.18
N SER A 152 -8.96 -8.39 6.84
CA SER A 152 -8.45 -9.27 7.90
C SER A 152 -7.66 -10.46 7.33
N GLU A 153 -6.96 -11.21 8.19
CA GLU A 153 -6.28 -12.45 7.77
C GLU A 153 -7.25 -13.44 7.12
N GLU A 154 -8.43 -13.62 7.71
CA GLU A 154 -9.48 -14.51 7.21
C GLU A 154 -10.01 -14.06 5.85
N GLU A 155 -10.22 -12.74 5.67
CA GLU A 155 -10.65 -12.17 4.39
C GLU A 155 -9.58 -12.34 3.32
N ILE A 156 -8.30 -12.15 3.64
CA ILE A 156 -7.18 -12.37 2.72
C ILE A 156 -7.14 -13.84 2.29
N ILE A 157 -7.20 -14.78 3.24
CA ILE A 157 -7.22 -16.22 2.95
C ILE A 157 -8.40 -16.58 2.04
N ALA A 158 -9.59 -16.03 2.31
CA ALA A 158 -10.77 -16.27 1.48
C ALA A 158 -10.60 -15.73 0.05
N VAL A 159 -10.01 -14.54 -0.12
CA VAL A 159 -9.73 -13.97 -1.46
C VAL A 159 -8.65 -14.76 -2.20
N ILE A 160 -7.60 -15.21 -1.50
CA ILE A 160 -6.57 -16.08 -2.10
C ILE A 160 -7.21 -17.34 -2.68
N LYS A 161 -8.02 -18.05 -1.89
CA LYS A 161 -8.68 -19.28 -2.33
C LYS A 161 -9.53 -19.07 -3.58
N ARG A 162 -10.35 -18.02 -3.60
CA ARG A 162 -11.20 -17.67 -4.76
C ARG A 162 -10.43 -17.32 -6.04
N ASN A 163 -9.16 -16.93 -5.94
CA ASN A 163 -8.32 -16.61 -7.10
C ASN A 163 -7.51 -17.84 -7.58
N CYS A 164 -7.53 -18.94 -6.84
CA CYS A 164 -6.89 -20.21 -7.21
C CYS A 164 -7.86 -21.19 -7.87
N ASP A 165 -9.16 -20.95 -7.75
CA ASP A 165 -10.24 -21.65 -8.45
C ASP A 165 -10.52 -20.97 -9.81
#